data_AF-A0A455U109-F1
#
_entry.id   AF-A0A455U109-F1
#
_cell.length_a   1.000
_cell.length_b   1.000
_cell.length_c   1.000
_cell.angle_alpha   90.00
_cell.angle_beta   90.00
_cell.angle_gamma   90.00
#
_symmetry.space_group_name_H-M   'P 1'
#
loop_
_entity.id
_entity.type
_entity.pdbx_description
1 polymer ?
#
loop_
_entity_poly.entity_id
_entity_poly.type
_entity_poly.pdbx_seq_one_letter_code
_entity_poly.pdbx_strand_id
1 'polypeptide(L)' 'MDASLLLIPQVGFLPASDPRMQGTIEAIQENLVYEGFVYRFKSTHKEQHLTEGEGAFIVCCFGWSTL' A
#
# COMPACT_ATOMS: atom_id res chain seq x y z
N MET A 1 -5.44 -4.78 -6.64
CA MET A 1 -4.12 -4.52 -6.04
C MET A 1 -4.34 -4.10 -4.60
N ASP A 2 -3.58 -4.67 -3.65
CA ASP A 2 -3.77 -4.46 -2.21
C ASP A 2 -2.45 -4.05 -1.54
N ALA A 3 -2.48 -3.05 -0.66
CA ALA A 3 -1.30 -2.54 0.05
C ALA A 3 -0.78 -3.47 1.16
N SER A 4 -1.53 -4.51 1.55
CA SER A 4 -1.06 -5.56 2.47
C SER A 4 0.16 -6.31 1.95
N LEU A 5 0.45 -6.24 0.65
CA LEU A 5 1.69 -6.77 0.07
C LEU A 5 2.96 -6.12 0.65
N LEU A 6 2.86 -4.92 1.25
CA LEU A 6 3.97 -4.30 1.99
C LEU A 6 4.36 -5.04 3.27
N LEU A 7 3.54 -6.01 3.73
CA LEU A 7 3.88 -6.89 4.86
C LEU A 7 4.83 -8.02 4.47
N ILE A 8 4.95 -8.35 3.18
CA ILE A 8 5.82 -9.42 2.65
C ILE A 8 7.27 -9.30 3.16
N PRO A 9 7.94 -8.14 3.08
CA PRO A 9 9.28 -7.97 3.63
C PRO A 9 9.31 -7.96 5.16
N GLN A 10 8.25 -7.51 5.83
CA GLN A 10 8.19 -7.46 7.29
C GLN A 10 8.13 -8.85 7.92
N VAL A 11 7.48 -9.81 7.24
CA VAL A 11 7.43 -11.21 7.69
C VAL A 11 8.61 -12.04 7.18
N GLY A 12 9.56 -11.43 6.45
CA GLY A 12 10.77 -12.09 5.95
C GLY A 12 10.54 -13.03 4.76
N PHE A 13 9.43 -12.90 4.03
CA PHE A 13 9.14 -13.76 2.87
C PHE A 13 10.01 -13.39 1.66
N LEU A 14 10.14 -12.08 1.36
CA LEU A 14 11.06 -11.55 0.35
C LEU A 14 11.69 -10.24 0.84
N PRO A 15 12.98 -9.98 0.56
CA PRO A 15 13.59 -8.70 0.94
C PRO A 15 12.93 -7.54 0.17
N ALA A 16 12.88 -6.36 0.78
CA ALA A 16 12.33 -5.16 0.14
C ALA A 16 13.04 -4.82 -1.18
N SER A 17 14.33 -5.14 -1.30
CA SER A 17 15.14 -4.94 -2.51
C SER A 17 14.93 -6.00 -3.61
N ASP A 18 14.11 -7.03 -3.38
CA ASP A 18 13.80 -8.02 -4.43
C ASP A 18 13.09 -7.32 -5.61
N PRO A 19 13.46 -7.58 -6.87
CA PRO A 19 12.81 -6.96 -8.03
C PRO A 19 11.28 -7.11 -8.06
N ARG A 20 10.74 -8.22 -7.53
CA ARG A 20 9.29 -8.44 -7.43
C ARG A 20 8.65 -7.52 -6.38
N MET A 21 9.38 -7.26 -5.29
CA MET A 21 8.93 -6.35 -4.25
C MET A 21 9.01 -4.90 -4.72
N GLN A 22 10.08 -4.51 -5.44
CA GLN A 22 10.20 -3.19 -6.06
C GLN A 22 9.05 -2.89 -7.02
N GLY A 23 8.76 -3.80 -7.96
CA GLY A 23 7.62 -3.61 -8.87
C GLY A 23 6.26 -3.56 -8.14
N THR A 24 6.13 -4.24 -6.99
CA THR A 24 4.93 -4.15 -6.16
C THR A 24 4.82 -2.79 -5.46
N ILE A 25 5.94 -2.26 -4.94
CA ILE A 25 6.00 -0.93 -4.32
C ILE A 25 5.64 0.14 -5.34
N GLU A 26 6.24 0.10 -6.54
CA GLU A 26 5.95 1.02 -7.64
C GLU A 26 4.46 1.00 -8.00
N ALA A 27 3.88 -0.18 -8.16
CA ALA A 27 2.47 -0.30 -8.50
C ALA A 27 1.55 0.28 -7.39
N ILE A 28 1.88 0.03 -6.12
CA ILE A 28 1.17 0.61 -4.97
C ILE A 28 1.29 2.14 -4.97
N GLN A 29 2.48 2.71 -5.24
CA GLN A 29 2.66 4.15 -5.36
C GLN A 29 1.77 4.75 -6.44
N GLU A 30 1.71 4.14 -7.62
CA GLU A 30 0.95 4.66 -8.75
C GLU A 30 -0.57 4.61 -8.56
N ASN A 31 -1.06 3.60 -7.82
CA ASN A 31 -2.49 3.27 -7.82
C ASN A 31 -3.18 3.43 -6.47
N LEU A 32 -2.41 3.46 -5.38
CA LEU A 32 -2.91 3.44 -4.01
C LEU A 32 -2.37 4.58 -3.15
N VAL A 33 -1.46 5.43 -3.63
CA VAL A 33 -1.06 6.66 -2.92
C VAL A 33 -1.91 7.83 -3.39
N TYR A 34 -2.59 8.48 -2.45
CA TYR A 34 -3.35 9.71 -2.70
C TYR A 34 -3.20 10.65 -1.50
N GLU A 35 -2.90 11.92 -1.79
CA GLU A 35 -2.65 12.96 -0.77
C GLU A 35 -1.65 12.57 0.34
N GLY A 36 -0.65 11.76 0.01
CA GLY A 36 0.36 11.29 0.95
C GLY A 36 -0.06 10.12 1.84
N PHE A 37 -1.26 9.56 1.61
CA PHE A 37 -1.75 8.38 2.30
C PHE A 37 -1.73 7.16 1.37
N VAL A 38 -1.33 6.01 1.92
CA VAL A 38 -1.43 4.71 1.24
C VAL A 38 -2.78 4.08 1.55
N TYR A 39 -3.58 3.87 0.51
CA TYR A 39 -4.88 3.21 0.58
C TYR A 39 -4.73 1.71 0.45
N ARG A 40 -5.53 0.93 1.18
CA ARG A 40 -5.45 -0.53 1.10
C ARG A 40 -5.80 -1.06 -0.29
N PHE A 41 -6.85 -0.56 -0.92
CA PHE A 41 -7.27 -0.96 -2.26
C PHE A 41 -7.91 0.23 -2.98
N LYS A 42 -7.87 0.20 -4.32
CA LYS A 42 -8.51 1.21 -5.15
C LYS A 42 -10.01 0.99 -5.10
N SER A 43 -10.77 1.99 -4.66
CA SER A 43 -12.24 1.93 -4.70
C SER A 43 -12.71 2.01 -6.16
N THR A 44 -13.02 0.88 -6.77
CA THR A 44 -13.56 0.80 -8.14
C THR A 44 -15.06 1.10 -8.10
N HIS A 45 -15.41 2.38 -8.19
CA HIS A 45 -16.75 2.94 -8.47
C HIS A 45 -17.97 2.41 -7.69
N LYS A 46 -18.71 3.35 -7.06
CA LYS A 46 -20.11 3.24 -6.56
C LYS A 46 -20.39 2.64 -5.18
N GLU A 47 -19.42 2.52 -4.28
CA GLU A 47 -19.73 2.32 -2.86
C GLU A 47 -19.36 3.55 -2.05
N GLN A 48 -20.35 4.43 -2.04
CA GLN A 48 -20.48 5.72 -1.36
C GLN A 48 -20.63 5.53 0.16
N HIS A 49 -19.72 4.82 0.80
CA HIS A 49 -19.77 4.60 2.26
C HIS A 49 -18.46 4.16 2.92
N LEU A 50 -17.32 4.15 2.22
CA LEU A 50 -16.05 4.19 2.96
C LEU A 50 -15.88 5.62 3.46
N THR A 51 -16.45 5.86 4.64
CA THR A 51 -16.34 7.08 5.42
C THR A 51 -14.88 7.53 5.40
N GLU A 52 -14.65 8.81 5.12
CA GLU A 52 -13.34 9.48 5.07
C GLU A 52 -12.36 8.86 6.10
N GLY A 53 -11.43 8.00 5.64
CA GLY A 53 -10.41 7.39 6.50
C GLY A 53 -10.32 5.86 6.53
N GLU A 54 -11.30 5.11 6.02
CA GLU A 54 -11.29 3.63 6.13
C GLU A 54 -10.29 2.91 5.20
N GLY A 55 -9.65 3.63 4.27
CA GLY A 55 -8.63 3.07 3.38
C GLY A 55 -7.19 3.33 3.81
N ALA A 56 -6.94 4.36 4.64
CA ALA A 56 -5.60 4.80 4.99
C ALA A 56 -5.02 3.88 6.09
N PHE A 57 -4.14 2.96 5.70
CA PHE A 57 -3.55 2.03 6.65
C PHE A 57 -2.27 2.65 7.25
N ILE A 58 -2.35 3.14 8.50
CA ILE A 58 -1.23 3.78 9.21
C ILE A 58 0.01 2.86 9.26
N VAL A 59 -0.17 1.54 9.28
CA VAL A 59 0.94 0.57 9.28
C VAL A 59 1.71 0.58 7.94
N CYS A 60 1.10 0.97 6.83
CA CYS A 60 1.80 1.09 5.53
C CYS A 60 2.68 2.35 5.47
N CYS A 61 2.26 3.46 6.08
CA CYS A 61 3.08 4.68 6.12
C CYS A 61 4.40 4.48 6.88
N PHE A 62 4.41 3.62 7.92
CA PHE A 62 5.62 3.33 8.69
C PHE A 62 6.66 2.52 7.90
N GLY A 63 6.23 1.69 6.94
CA GLY A 63 7.12 1.00 6.01
C GLY A 63 7.72 1.92 4.93
N TRP A 64 7.06 3.04 4.62
CA TRP A 64 7.53 4.02 3.65
C TRP A 64 8.64 4.92 4.20
N SER A 65 8.59 5.29 5.49
CA SER A 65 9.58 6.24 6.05
C SER A 65 10.99 5.67 6.28
N THR A 66 11.28 4.45 5.82
CA THR A 66 12.58 3.78 6.02
C THR A 66 13.23 3.33 4.69
N LEU A 67 12.79 3.90 3.55
CA LEU A 67 13.44 3.75 2.24
C LEU A 67 13.78 5.12 1.66
#